data_AF-A0A1F9L518-F1
#
_entry.id   AF-A0A1F9L518-F1
#
_cell.length_a   1.000
_cell.length_b   1.000
_cell.length_c   1.000
_cell.angle_alpha   90.00
_cell.angle_beta   90.00
_cell.angle_gamma   90.00
#
_symmetry.space_group_name_H-M   'P 1'
#
loop_
_entity.id
_entity.type
_entity.pdbx_description
1 polymer ?
#
loop_
_entity_poly.entity_id
_entity_poly.type
_entity_poly.pdbx_seq_one_letter_code
_entity_poly.pdbx_strand_id
1 'polypeptide(L)' 'MDGTFTEGWFIHPNHGLIRVFSKSGGWLYQCYSKNGQKALSKARPMDNWVWALSEAADQDLGAVIK' A
#
# COMPACT_ATOMS: atom_id res chain seq x y z
N MET A 1 -8.85 -4.69 19.18
CA MET A 1 -7.64 -5.02 18.39
C MET A 1 -7.70 -4.07 17.20
N ASP A 2 -7.54 -2.78 17.51
CA ASP A 2 -7.86 -1.65 16.62
C ASP A 2 -6.60 -1.28 15.86
N GLY A 3 -6.23 -2.16 14.93
CA GLY A 3 -5.27 -1.79 13.90
C GLY A 3 -5.96 -0.82 12.95
N THR A 4 -5.98 0.47 13.27
CA THR A 4 -6.36 1.50 12.30
C THR A 4 -5.38 1.40 11.14
N PHE A 5 -5.84 0.85 10.01
CA PHE A 5 -5.11 0.95 8.76
C PHE A 5 -4.78 2.42 8.49
N THR A 6 -3.62 2.69 7.89
CA THR A 6 -3.21 4.04 7.55
C THR A 6 -2.94 4.15 6.05
N GLU A 7 -3.24 5.32 5.49
CA GLU A 7 -2.95 5.60 4.09
C GLU A 7 -1.45 5.83 3.90
N GLY A 8 -0.90 5.29 2.82
CA GLY A 8 0.53 5.44 2.55
C GLY A 8 1.10 4.37 1.64
N TRP A 9 2.42 4.37 1.54
CA TRP A 9 3.20 3.39 0.81
C TRP A 9 3.80 2.38 1.77
N PHE A 10 3.68 1.10 1.44
CA PHE A 10 4.15 0.01 2.27
C PHE A 10 4.84 -1.05 1.41
N ILE A 11 5.75 -1.80 2.02
CA ILE A 11 6.45 -2.92 1.39
C ILE A 11 5.91 -4.21 1.99
N HIS A 12 5.43 -5.09 1.13
CA HIS A 12 4.94 -6.41 1.50
C HIS A 12 5.85 -7.49 0.91
N PRO A 13 6.25 -8.53 1.66
CA PRO A 13 7.22 -9.53 1.22
C PRO A 13 6.78 -10.27 -0.06
N ASN A 14 5.48 -10.57 -0.20
CA ASN A 14 4.96 -11.29 -1.37
C ASN A 14 4.45 -10.39 -2.49
N HIS A 15 4.12 -9.13 -2.19
CA HIS A 15 3.42 -8.23 -3.12
C HIS A 15 4.29 -7.06 -3.58
N GLY A 16 5.48 -6.88 -2.99
CA GLY A 16 6.37 -5.77 -3.26
C GLY A 16 5.81 -4.47 -2.70
N LEU A 17 5.94 -3.38 -3.46
CA LEU A 17 5.42 -2.08 -3.07
C LEU A 17 3.90 -2.07 -3.20
N ILE A 18 3.20 -1.72 -2.13
CA ILE A 18 1.75 -1.52 -2.11
C ILE A 18 1.43 -0.10 -1.68
N ARG A 19 0.36 0.46 -2.24
CA ARG A 19 -0.24 1.71 -1.76
C ARG A 19 -1.55 1.39 -1.07
N VAL A 20 -1.69 1.87 0.16
CA VAL A 20 -2.88 1.72 0.98
C VAL A 20 -3.66 3.03 0.95
N PHE A 21 -4.96 2.93 0.70
CA PHE A 21 -5.86 4.09 0.61
C PHE A 21 -7.28 3.68 1.01
N SER A 22 -8.04 4.62 1.55
CA SER A 22 -9.45 4.43 1.83
C SER A 22 -10.31 4.88 0.64
N LYS A 23 -11.35 4.11 0.31
CA LYS A 23 -12.34 4.49 -0.71
C LYS A 23 -13.72 3.99 -0.30
N SER A 24 -14.71 4.89 -0.31
CA SER A 24 -16.11 4.56 -0.02
C SER A 24 -16.33 3.84 1.33
N GLY A 25 -15.54 4.18 2.35
CA GLY A 25 -15.62 3.57 3.68
C GLY A 25 -14.91 2.21 3.82
N GLY A 26 -14.24 1.73 2.77
CA GLY A 26 -13.41 0.52 2.81
C GLY A 26 -11.93 0.84 2.63
N TRP A 27 -11.08 0.02 3.25
CA TRP A 27 -9.64 0.07 3.04
C TRP A 27 -9.26 -0.80 1.85
N LEU A 28 -8.47 -0.23 0.96
CA LEU A 28 -7.98 -0.89 -0.23
C LEU A 28 -6.46 -0.82 -0.28
N TYR A 29 -5.86 -1.80 -0.92
CA TYR A 29 -4.47 -1.72 -1.35
C TYR A 29 -4.35 -2.00 -2.84
N GLN A 30 -3.29 -1.46 -3.45
CA GLN A 30 -2.93 -1.72 -4.83
C GLN A 30 -1.42 -1.95 -4.91
N CYS A 31 -1.00 -2.97 -5.65
CA CYS A 31 0.42 -3.28 -5.84
C CYS A 31 1.00 -2.40 -6.95
N TYR A 32 2.22 -1.94 -6.75
CA TYR A 32 2.98 -1.09 -7.65
C TYR A 32 4.35 -1.70 -7.96
N SER A 33 4.96 -1.24 -9.05
CA SER A 33 6.37 -1.48 -9.33
C SER A 33 7.26 -0.87 -8.24
N LYS A 34 8.49 -1.37 -8.08
CA LYS A 34 9.44 -0.93 -7.04
C LYS A 34 9.71 0.58 -7.00
N ASN A 35 9.41 1.30 -8.08
CA ASN A 35 9.55 2.75 -8.20
C ASN A 35 8.25 3.54 -7.98
N GLY A 36 7.14 2.90 -7.61
CA GLY A 36 5.85 3.55 -7.36
C GLY A 36 5.13 4.10 -8.60
N GLN A 37 5.73 4.05 -9.79
CA GLN A 37 5.21 4.72 -10.99
C GLN A 37 4.07 3.96 -11.68
N LYS A 38 4.04 2.63 -11.59
CA LYS A 38 3.06 1.82 -12.30
C LYS A 38 2.34 0.86 -11.36
N ALA A 39 1.01 0.90 -11.38
CA ALA A 39 0.20 -0.11 -10.74
C ALA A 39 0.32 -1.45 -11.47
N LEU A 40 0.69 -2.49 -10.75
CA LEU A 40 0.80 -3.86 -11.25
C LEU A 40 -0.49 -4.67 -11.04
N SER A 41 -1.35 -4.23 -10.12
CA SER A 41 -2.63 -4.87 -9.83
C SER A 41 -3.79 -3.89 -9.88
N LYS A 42 -5.02 -4.40 -9.89
CA LYS A 42 -6.21 -3.64 -9.51
C LYS A 42 -6.23 -3.43 -7.99
N ALA A 43 -7.02 -2.46 -7.53
CA ALA A 43 -7.30 -2.27 -6.11
C ALA A 43 -8.00 -3.50 -5.53
N ARG A 44 -7.59 -3.92 -4.34
CA ARG A 44 -8.13 -5.07 -3.60
C ARG A 44 -8.49 -4.64 -2.18
N PRO A 45 -9.50 -5.26 -1.55
CA PRO A 45 -9.81 -5.04 -0.14
C PRO A 45 -8.58 -5.32 0.72
N MET A 46 -8.31 -4.42 1.66
CA MET A 46 -7.27 -4.62 2.66
C MET A 46 -7.62 -5.79 3.54
N ASP A 47 -6.68 -6.72 3.66
CA ASP A 47 -6.77 -7.87 4.54
C ASP A 47 -5.83 -7.67 5.73
N ASN A 48 -6.23 -8.13 6.92
CA ASN A 48 -5.42 -8.01 8.13
C ASN A 48 -4.05 -8.68 7.99
N TRP A 49 -3.93 -9.78 7.24
CA TRP A 49 -2.65 -10.44 6.99
C TRP A 49 -1.75 -9.62 6.08
N VAL A 50 -2.33 -9.04 5.02
CA VAL A 50 -1.58 -8.16 4.11
C VAL A 50 -1.06 -6.96 4.91
N TRP A 51 -1.88 -6.38 5.79
CA TRP A 51 -1.48 -5.29 6.65
C TRP A 51 -0.41 -5.69 7.68
N ALA A 52 -0.59 -6.80 8.39
CA ALA A 52 0.33 -7.26 9.42
C ALA A 52 1.74 -7.59 8.90
N LEU A 53 1.85 -7.94 7.61
CA LEU A 53 3.11 -8.22 6.94
C LEU A 53 3.66 -7.01 6.16
N SER A 54 2.94 -5.89 6.17
CA SER A 54 3.33 -4.67 5.47
C SER A 54 4.14 -3.77 6.39
N GLU A 55 5.31 -3.36 5.93
CA GLU A 55 6.16 -2.38 6.60
C GLU A 55 6.06 -1.04 5.88
N ALA A 56 6.13 0.08 6.61
CA ALA A 56 6.12 1.40 5.99
C ALA A 56 7.29 1.52 5.00
N ALA A 57 7.01 1.94 3.77
CA ALA A 57 8.06 2.18 2.80
C ALA A 57 8.81 3.46 3.22
N ASP A 58 9.96 3.30 3.86
CA ASP A 58 10.86 4.40 4.27
C ASP A 58 11.51 5.11 3.07
N GLN A 59 11.25 4.61 1.86
CA GLN A 59 11.58 5.29 0.64
C GLN A 59 10.60 6.44 0.43
N ASP A 60 11.14 7.66 0.39
CA ASP A 60 10.47 8.86 -0.09
C ASP A 60 10.11 8.70 -1.57
N LEU A 61 9.05 7.91 -1.83
CA LEU A 61 8.41 7.75 -3.13
C LEU A 61 7.59 8.99 -3.50
N GLY A 62 7.65 10.05 -2.68
CA GLY A 62 7.01 11.34 -2.84
C GLY A 62 7.78 12.35 -3.71
N ALA A 63 9.00 12.05 -4.16
CA ALA A 63 9.83 12.99 -4.92
C ALA A 63 9.66 12.93 -6.46
N VAL A 64 8.56 12.39 -6.99
CA VAL A 64 8.22 12.47 -8.43
C VAL A 64 6.83 13.09 -8.63
N ILE A 65 6.60 14.22 -7.97
CA ILE A 65 5.60 15.19 -8.42
C ILE A 65 6.32 16.55 -8.44
N LYS A 66 6.84 16.91 -9.60
CA LYS A 66 7.19 18.29 -9.95
C LYS A 66 6.65 18.56 -11.33
#